data_AF-A0A358ARW3-F1
#
_entry.id   AF-A0A358ARW3-F1
#
_cell.length_a   1.000
_cell.length_b   1.000
_cell.length_c   1.000
_cell.angle_alpha   90.00
_cell.angle_beta   90.00
_cell.angle_gamma   90.00
#
_symmetry.space_group_name_H-M   'P 1'
#
loop_
_entity.id
_entity.type
_entity.pdbx_description
1 polymer ?
#
loop_
_entity_poly.entity_id
_entity_poly.type
_entity_poly.pdbx_seq_one_letter_code
_entity_poly.pdbx_strand_id
1 'polypeptide(L)'
;MRVKGGEDVFKSYTREYSDRSDEKTFRFDFYCDVCGEVFSATPLECADRGPPPDTAEGERLRKLLWRQEHAKAFERANYEALDHFFLCPMCGSYVCDKCTVYKKDRDGDMARICCVGCKRRVRPVKRKGYKAAELKYVPSPSAPPKNM
;
A
#
# COMPACT_ATOMS: atom_id res chain seq x y z
N MET A 1 -18.25 -31.60 -1.81
CA MET A 1 -17.98 -30.43 -0.94
C MET A 1 -16.48 -30.20 -0.93
N ARG A 2 -15.99 -29.09 -1.51
CA ARG A 2 -14.58 -28.69 -1.42
C ARG A 2 -14.54 -27.48 -0.50
N VAL A 3 -14.28 -27.72 0.78
CA VAL A 3 -13.86 -26.66 1.69
C VAL A 3 -12.48 -26.19 1.22
N LYS A 4 -12.45 -25.11 0.45
CA LYS A 4 -11.21 -24.35 0.25
C LYS A 4 -10.98 -23.57 1.55
N GLY A 5 -10.36 -24.22 2.52
CA GLY A 5 -9.72 -23.53 3.64
C GLY A 5 -8.45 -22.86 3.11
N GLY A 6 -8.62 -21.72 2.45
CA GLY A 6 -7.54 -20.77 2.29
C GLY A 6 -7.56 -19.90 3.55
N GLU A 7 -6.58 -20.08 4.42
CA GLU A 7 -6.23 -19.01 5.35
C GLU A 7 -5.85 -17.82 4.47
N ASP A 8 -6.77 -16.87 4.28
CA ASP A 8 -6.50 -15.59 3.63
C ASP A 8 -5.54 -14.82 4.54
N VAL A 9 -4.26 -15.17 4.45
CA VAL A 9 -3.18 -14.47 5.12
C VAL A 9 -3.10 -13.11 4.43
N PHE A 10 -3.61 -12.09 5.13
CA PHE A 10 -3.57 -10.71 4.67
C PHE A 10 -2.13 -10.37 4.27
N LYS A 11 -1.93 -9.87 3.06
CA LYS A 11 -0.59 -9.50 2.57
C LYS A 11 -0.25 -8.09 3.03
N SER A 12 1.00 -7.82 3.40
CA SER A 12 1.45 -6.46 3.70
C SER A 12 1.26 -5.54 2.50
N TYR A 13 0.88 -4.29 2.76
CA TYR A 13 0.79 -3.26 1.74
C TYR A 13 2.17 -2.75 1.33
N THR A 14 3.05 -2.46 2.31
CA THR A 14 4.46 -2.17 2.03
C THR A 14 5.15 -3.41 1.48
N ARG A 15 6.19 -3.21 0.65
CA ARG A 15 6.94 -4.33 0.07
C ARG A 15 7.70 -5.14 1.11
N GLU A 16 8.10 -4.45 2.17
CA GLU A 16 8.86 -5.01 3.29
C GLU A 16 8.16 -4.65 4.60
N TYR A 17 8.12 -5.62 5.51
CA TYR A 17 7.64 -5.47 6.88
C TYR A 17 8.39 -6.46 7.78
N SER A 18 8.46 -6.16 9.07
CA SER A 18 9.06 -7.04 10.08
C SER A 18 8.02 -7.37 11.13
N ASP A 19 7.82 -8.66 11.33
CA ASP A 19 7.03 -9.19 12.43
C ASP A 19 7.92 -9.39 13.65
N ARG A 20 7.66 -8.60 14.69
CA ARG A 20 8.36 -8.66 15.98
C ARG A 20 7.41 -9.14 17.07
N SER A 21 6.42 -9.94 16.72
CA SER A 21 5.41 -10.45 17.65
C SER A 21 5.96 -11.51 18.60
N ASP A 22 5.51 -11.44 19.84
CA ASP A 22 5.80 -12.42 20.89
C ASP A 22 4.51 -13.18 21.27
N GLU A 23 4.60 -14.14 22.20
CA GLU A 23 3.43 -14.87 22.71
C GLU A 23 2.37 -13.97 23.36
N LYS A 24 2.77 -12.79 23.86
CA LYS A 24 1.91 -11.90 24.64
C LYS A 24 1.51 -10.63 23.90
N THR A 25 2.33 -10.20 22.95
CA THR A 25 2.17 -8.89 22.30
C THR A 25 2.57 -8.99 20.84
N PHE A 26 1.65 -8.60 19.98
CA PHE A 26 1.84 -8.45 18.54
C PHE A 26 2.47 -7.10 18.24
N ARG A 27 3.55 -7.10 17.47
CA ARG A 27 4.28 -5.88 17.07
C ARG A 27 4.70 -6.00 15.62
N PHE A 28 4.37 -4.98 14.83
CA PHE A 28 4.66 -4.97 13.40
C PHE A 28 5.33 -3.67 12.99
N ASP A 29 6.37 -3.79 12.19
CA ASP A 29 7.08 -2.69 11.57
C ASP A 29 6.90 -2.73 10.06
N PHE A 30 6.68 -1.56 9.47
CA PHE A 30 6.52 -1.38 8.04
C PHE A 30 7.57 -0.41 7.52
N TYR A 31 8.10 -0.67 6.33
CA TYR A 31 9.21 0.10 5.78
C TYR A 31 8.78 0.92 4.57
N CYS A 32 9.27 2.15 4.48
CA CYS A 32 9.14 2.98 3.29
C CYS A 32 9.91 2.35 2.12
N ASP A 33 9.22 2.13 0.99
CA ASP A 33 9.80 1.51 -0.21
C ASP A 33 10.96 2.31 -0.84
N VAL A 34 11.18 3.57 -0.42
CA VAL A 34 12.19 4.47 -0.99
C VAL A 34 13.39 4.67 -0.08
N CYS A 35 13.18 4.94 1.20
CA CYS A 35 14.25 5.23 2.16
C CYS A 35 14.46 4.16 3.22
N GLY A 36 13.57 3.17 3.35
CA GLY A 36 13.60 2.17 4.41
C GLY A 36 13.26 2.71 5.80
N GLU A 37 12.73 3.92 5.90
CA GLU A 37 12.26 4.44 7.18
C GLU A 37 11.14 3.58 7.75
N VAL A 38 11.21 3.34 9.06
CA VAL A 38 10.33 2.42 9.77
C VAL A 38 9.14 3.16 10.36
N PHE A 39 7.95 2.61 10.13
CA PHE A 39 6.74 2.90 10.89
C PHE A 39 6.40 1.70 11.76
N SER A 40 6.32 1.90 13.07
CA SER A 40 5.93 0.85 14.02
C SER A 40 4.46 1.03 14.38
N ALA A 41 3.64 0.03 14.08
CA ALA A 41 2.22 0.02 14.41
C ALA A 41 2.02 -0.10 15.93
N THR A 42 0.83 0.28 16.38
CA THR A 42 0.46 0.19 17.80
C THR A 42 0.53 -1.27 18.26
N PRO A 43 1.30 -1.60 19.31
CA PRO A 43 1.36 -2.96 19.83
C PRO A 43 -0.02 -3.43 20.33
N LEU A 44 -0.34 -4.69 20.07
CA LEU A 44 -1.59 -5.30 20.54
C LEU A 44 -1.29 -6.49 21.43
N GLU A 45 -1.96 -6.57 22.57
CA GLU A 45 -1.85 -7.74 23.43
C GLU A 45 -2.67 -8.89 22.86
N CYS A 46 -2.12 -10.11 22.96
CA CYS A 46 -2.85 -11.34 22.72
C CYS A 46 -3.95 -11.45 23.79
N ALA A 47 -5.21 -11.36 23.38
CA ALA A 47 -6.32 -11.24 24.31
C ALA A 47 -6.63 -12.59 24.97
N ASP A 48 -6.47 -13.68 24.22
CA ASP A 48 -6.72 -15.02 24.73
C ASP A 48 -5.41 -15.82 24.85
N ARG A 49 -5.07 -16.17 26.10
CA ARG A 49 -3.92 -17.05 26.40
C ARG A 49 -4.17 -18.51 26.05
N GLY A 50 -5.41 -18.88 25.73
CA GLY A 50 -5.87 -20.23 25.50
C GLY A 50 -5.98 -21.06 26.78
N PRO A 51 -6.43 -22.31 26.67
CA PRO A 51 -6.32 -23.28 27.75
C PRO A 51 -4.86 -23.48 28.16
N PRO A 52 -4.59 -23.91 29.42
CA PRO A 52 -3.24 -24.29 29.84
C PRO A 52 -2.61 -25.29 28.85
N PRO A 53 -1.30 -25.19 28.57
CA PRO A 53 -0.61 -26.10 27.66
C PRO A 53 -0.21 -27.42 28.35
N ASP A 54 -0.96 -27.86 29.36
CA ASP A 54 -0.70 -29.09 30.13
C ASP A 54 -0.99 -30.36 29.30
N THR A 55 -1.83 -30.24 28.28
CA THR A 55 -2.16 -31.30 27.33
C THR A 55 -1.75 -30.93 25.90
N ALA A 56 -1.49 -31.94 25.07
CA ALA A 56 -1.19 -31.74 23.65
C ALA A 56 -2.35 -31.07 22.88
N GLU A 57 -3.59 -31.25 23.35
CA GLU A 57 -4.75 -30.55 22.79
C GLU A 57 -4.78 -29.07 23.19
N GLY A 58 -4.50 -28.76 24.46
CA GLY A 58 -4.38 -27.39 24.94
C GLY A 58 -3.31 -26.58 24.20
N GLU A 59 -2.13 -27.17 23.98
CA GLU A 59 -1.05 -26.54 23.20
C GLU A 59 -1.49 -26.24 21.76
N ARG A 60 -2.18 -27.19 21.11
CA ARG A 60 -2.69 -27.00 19.74
C ARG A 60 -3.71 -25.88 19.67
N LEU A 61 -4.67 -25.85 20.59
CA LEU A 61 -5.70 -24.81 20.64
C LEU A 61 -5.08 -23.43 20.86
N ARG A 62 -4.14 -23.31 21.81
CA ARG A 62 -3.42 -22.06 22.06
C ARG A 62 -2.69 -21.56 20.82
N LYS A 63 -2.01 -22.44 20.08
CA LYS A 63 -1.30 -22.08 18.84
C LYS A 63 -2.24 -21.61 17.73
N LEU A 64 -3.40 -22.26 17.58
CA LEU A 64 -4.41 -21.87 16.59
C LEU A 64 -5.02 -20.50 16.92
N LEU A 65 -5.33 -20.28 18.19
CA LEU A 65 -5.89 -19.04 18.67
C LEU A 65 -4.91 -17.87 18.51
N TRP A 66 -3.65 -18.06 18.91
CA TRP A 66 -2.60 -17.08 18.69
C TRP A 66 -2.48 -16.71 17.20
N ARG A 67 -2.51 -17.70 16.28
CA ARG A 67 -2.45 -17.41 14.83
C ARG A 67 -3.64 -16.59 14.34
N GLN A 68 -4.83 -16.90 14.85
CA GLN A 68 -6.04 -16.15 14.50
C GLN A 68 -5.96 -14.71 15.00
N GLU A 69 -5.56 -14.50 16.25
CA GLU A 69 -5.42 -13.17 16.82
C GLU A 69 -4.29 -12.39 16.17
N HIS A 70 -3.17 -13.07 15.89
CA HIS A 70 -2.05 -12.51 15.15
C HIS A 70 -2.48 -12.00 13.78
N ALA A 71 -3.28 -12.78 13.03
CA ALA A 71 -3.79 -12.36 11.73
C ALA A 71 -4.66 -11.09 11.82
N LYS A 72 -5.54 -11.01 12.83
CA LYS A 72 -6.36 -9.81 13.08
C LYS A 72 -5.50 -8.60 13.50
N ALA A 73 -4.50 -8.84 14.34
CA ALA A 73 -3.56 -7.81 14.78
C ALA A 73 -2.75 -7.28 13.60
N PHE A 74 -2.30 -8.16 12.71
CA PHE A 74 -1.59 -7.81 11.49
C PHE A 74 -2.46 -7.00 10.53
N GLU A 75 -3.71 -7.39 10.33
CA GLU A 75 -4.66 -6.63 9.51
C GLU A 75 -4.84 -5.20 10.04
N ARG A 76 -5.06 -5.03 11.36
CA ARG A 76 -5.16 -3.71 11.97
C ARG A 76 -3.87 -2.89 11.79
N ALA A 77 -2.72 -3.51 12.04
CA ALA A 77 -1.42 -2.85 11.87
C ALA A 77 -1.18 -2.41 10.42
N ASN A 78 -1.65 -3.19 9.43
CA ASN A 78 -1.61 -2.80 8.03
C ASN A 78 -2.45 -1.56 7.74
N TYR A 79 -3.66 -1.44 8.30
CA TYR A 79 -4.48 -0.24 8.15
C TYR A 79 -3.84 0.99 8.80
N GLU A 80 -3.20 0.83 9.97
CA GLU A 80 -2.43 1.91 10.60
C GLU A 80 -1.27 2.35 9.69
N ALA A 81 -0.58 1.41 9.05
CA ALA A 81 0.48 1.72 8.10
C ALA A 81 -0.05 2.43 6.84
N LEU A 82 -1.24 2.09 6.34
CA LEU A 82 -1.85 2.77 5.20
C LEU A 82 -2.14 4.25 5.45
N ASP A 83 -2.49 4.61 6.69
CA ASP A 83 -2.70 6.02 7.05
C ASP A 83 -1.37 6.80 7.11
N HIS A 84 -0.28 6.10 7.46
CA HIS A 84 1.05 6.69 7.54
C HIS A 84 1.77 6.79 6.18
N PHE A 85 1.53 5.85 5.27
CA PHE A 85 2.22 5.79 3.98
C PHE A 85 1.34 6.27 2.83
N PHE A 86 1.93 7.08 1.96
CA PHE A 86 1.30 7.46 0.71
C PHE A 86 1.54 6.40 -0.37
N LEU A 87 0.46 5.90 -0.98
CA LEU A 87 0.54 5.07 -2.17
C LEU A 87 0.87 5.94 -3.39
N CYS A 88 2.05 5.75 -3.96
CA CYS A 88 2.44 6.48 -5.17
C CYS A 88 1.64 6.00 -6.39
N PRO A 89 0.81 6.86 -7.03
CA PRO A 89 -0.02 6.45 -8.16
C PRO A 89 0.81 6.10 -9.41
N MET A 90 2.08 6.50 -9.47
CA MET A 90 2.94 6.27 -10.62
C MET A 90 3.63 4.91 -10.61
N CYS A 91 3.91 4.32 -9.44
CA CYS A 91 4.66 3.07 -9.32
C CYS A 91 4.09 2.06 -8.33
N GLY A 92 3.00 2.40 -7.62
CA GLY A 92 2.37 1.55 -6.63
C GLY A 92 3.21 1.31 -5.37
N SER A 93 4.20 2.17 -5.09
CA SER A 93 5.02 2.05 -3.87
C SER A 93 4.43 2.83 -2.72
N TYR A 94 4.51 2.27 -1.52
CA TYR A 94 4.13 2.94 -0.28
C TYR A 94 5.32 3.72 0.28
N VAL A 95 5.16 5.03 0.46
CA VAL A 95 6.25 5.94 0.81
C VAL A 95 5.90 6.85 1.96
N CYS A 96 6.87 7.12 2.84
CA CYS A 96 6.67 8.05 3.95
C CYS A 96 6.52 9.49 3.45
N ASP A 97 6.05 10.39 4.31
CA ASP A 97 5.86 11.80 3.98
C ASP A 97 7.14 12.47 3.45
N LYS A 98 8.30 12.12 3.98
CA LYS A 98 9.60 12.65 3.50
C LYS A 98 9.94 12.21 2.07
N CYS A 99 9.50 11.03 1.68
CA CYS A 99 9.69 10.50 0.34
C CYS A 99 8.55 10.87 -0.62
N THR A 100 7.57 11.66 -0.16
CA THR A 100 6.46 12.14 -0.95
C THR A 100 6.77 13.51 -1.56
N VAL A 101 6.44 13.68 -2.84
CA VAL A 101 6.53 14.95 -3.55
C VAL A 101 5.18 15.64 -3.47
N TYR A 102 5.18 16.81 -2.85
CA TYR A 102 4.03 17.69 -2.78
C TYR A 102 4.08 18.76 -3.87
N LYS A 103 2.92 19.16 -4.36
CA LYS A 103 2.76 20.33 -5.22
C LYS A 103 1.56 21.14 -4.76
N LYS A 104 1.61 22.44 -5.04
CA LYS A 104 0.49 23.34 -4.83
C LYS A 104 -0.53 23.16 -5.96
N ASP A 105 -1.78 22.98 -5.60
CA ASP A 105 -2.91 22.99 -6.52
C ASP A 105 -3.37 24.42 -6.80
N ARG A 106 -4.43 24.57 -7.60
CA ARG A 106 -4.95 25.88 -8.03
C ARG A 106 -5.44 26.74 -6.86
N ASP A 107 -5.95 26.09 -5.82
CA ASP A 107 -6.45 26.73 -4.60
C ASP A 107 -5.34 27.05 -3.60
N GLY A 108 -4.09 26.65 -3.89
CA GLY A 108 -2.92 26.88 -3.04
C GLY A 108 -2.62 25.74 -2.06
N ASP A 109 -3.48 24.73 -1.98
CA ASP A 109 -3.32 23.56 -1.12
C ASP A 109 -2.21 22.62 -1.59
N MET A 110 -1.53 21.99 -0.64
CA MET A 110 -0.41 21.07 -0.91
C MET A 110 -0.92 19.63 -1.06
N ALA A 111 -1.00 19.14 -2.29
CA ALA A 111 -1.38 17.76 -2.58
C ALA A 111 -0.16 16.84 -2.73
N ARG A 112 -0.30 15.61 -2.21
CA ARG A 112 0.64 14.50 -2.44
C ARG A 112 0.46 13.99 -3.87
N ILE A 113 1.49 14.07 -4.70
CA ILE A 113 1.38 13.72 -6.12
C ILE A 113 2.07 12.39 -6.43
N CYS A 114 3.30 12.20 -5.96
CA CYS A 114 4.15 11.09 -6.37
C CYS A 114 5.31 10.88 -5.39
N CYS A 115 6.02 9.75 -5.44
CA CYS A 115 7.24 9.58 -4.65
C CYS A 115 8.46 10.28 -5.29
N VAL A 116 9.48 10.57 -4.46
CA VAL A 116 10.75 11.15 -4.90
C VAL A 116 11.52 10.24 -5.86
N GLY A 117 11.36 8.91 -5.73
CA GLY A 117 11.96 7.92 -6.62
C GLY A 117 11.48 8.07 -8.06
N CYS A 118 10.18 8.19 -8.26
CA CYS A 118 9.57 8.42 -9.58
C CYS A 118 9.99 9.78 -10.16
N LYS A 119 10.02 10.84 -9.34
CA LYS A 119 10.50 12.17 -9.79
C LYS A 119 11.95 12.12 -10.30
N ARG A 120 12.81 11.32 -9.67
CA ARG A 120 14.21 11.12 -10.10
C ARG A 120 14.36 10.20 -11.32
N ARG A 121 13.42 9.27 -11.54
CA ARG A 121 13.42 8.33 -12.68
C ARG A 121 12.85 8.91 -13.97
N VAL A 122 12.19 10.06 -13.94
CA VAL A 122 11.86 10.79 -15.17
C VAL A 122 13.17 11.29 -15.79
N ARG A 123 13.77 10.51 -16.70
CA ARG A 123 14.77 11.06 -17.61
C ARG A 123 14.09 12.23 -18.33
N PRO A 124 14.67 13.44 -18.36
CA PRO A 124 14.19 14.43 -19.31
C PRO A 124 14.33 13.79 -20.69
N VAL A 125 13.20 13.52 -21.36
CA VAL A 125 13.23 13.18 -22.78
C VAL A 125 13.84 14.39 -23.45
N LYS A 126 15.12 14.30 -23.86
CA LYS A 126 15.71 15.29 -24.75
C LYS A 126 14.81 15.29 -25.99
N ARG A 127 13.92 16.27 -26.12
CA ARG A 127 13.18 16.51 -27.37
C ARG A 127 14.24 16.85 -28.42
N LYS A 128 14.76 15.84 -29.14
CA LYS A 128 15.47 16.08 -30.39
C LYS A 128 14.46 16.77 -31.29
N GLY A 129 14.80 17.95 -31.79
CA GLY A 129 13.92 18.76 -32.61
C GLY A 129 13.37 17.96 -33.78
N TYR A 130 12.09 17.62 -33.70
CA TYR A 130 11.30 17.24 -34.86
C TYR A 130 10.94 18.55 -35.53
N LYS A 131 11.36 18.72 -36.79
CA LYS A 131 10.90 19.84 -37.62
C LYS A 131 9.37 19.84 -37.60
N ALA A 132 8.78 21.01 -37.42
CA ALA A 132 7.35 21.21 -37.53
C ALA A 132 6.89 20.68 -38.89
N ALA A 133 6.26 19.51 -38.91
CA ALA A 133 5.48 19.08 -40.06
C ALA A 133 4.20 19.91 -40.04
N GLU A 134 4.00 20.68 -41.10
CA GLU A 134 2.84 21.53 -41.32
C GLU A 134 1.54 20.77 -41.02
N LEU A 135 0.72 21.33 -40.11
CA LEU A 135 -0.66 20.90 -39.93
C LEU A 135 -1.40 21.11 -41.25
N LYS A 136 -1.64 20.03 -42.00
CA LYS A 136 -2.68 20.06 -43.03
C LYS A 136 -4.03 20.03 -42.32
N TYR A 137 -4.72 21.17 -42.38
CA TYR A 137 -6.13 21.31 -42.00
C TYR A 137 -6.97 20.29 -42.77
N VAL A 138 -7.72 19.44 -42.06
CA VAL A 138 -8.71 18.55 -42.65
C VAL A 138 -10.08 19.07 -42.18
N PRO A 139 -10.95 19.58 -43.08
CA PRO A 139 -12.25 20.08 -42.67
C PRO A 139 -13.15 18.94 -42.18
N SER A 140 -13.89 19.22 -41.11
CA SER A 140 -14.83 18.31 -40.45
C SER A 140 -16.00 17.95 -41.38
N PRO A 141 -16.34 16.66 -41.58
CA PRO A 141 -17.54 16.30 -42.33
C PRO A 141 -18.80 16.59 -41.51
N SER A 142 -19.67 17.34 -42.16
CA SER A 142 -21.01 17.83 -41.81
C SER A 142 -21.93 16.87 -41.05
N ALA A 143 -22.72 17.46 -40.16
CA ALA A 143 -23.83 16.88 -39.40
C ALA A 143 -24.85 16.12 -40.26
N PRO A 144 -25.56 15.11 -39.69
CA PRO A 144 -26.59 14.36 -40.40
C PRO A 144 -27.86 15.19 -40.66
N PRO A 145 -28.59 14.91 -41.76
CA PRO A 145 -29.79 15.65 -42.14
C PRO A 145 -30.96 15.37 -41.20
N LYS A 146 -31.70 16.43 -40.86
CA LYS A 146 -33.05 16.33 -40.29
C LYS A 146 -34.01 15.96 -41.41
N ASN A 147 -34.67 14.80 -41.31
CA ASN A 147 -35.81 14.48 -42.16
C ASN A 147 -37.11 14.62 -41.36
N MET A 148 -37.95 15.50 -41.90
CA MET A 148 -39.41 15.69 -41.81
C MET A 148 -40.08 15.64 -40.44
#